data_AF-A0A6B1YI26-F1
#
_entry.id   AF-A0A6B1YI26-F1
#
_cell.length_a   1.000
_cell.length_b   1.000
_cell.length_c   1.000
_cell.angle_alpha   90.00
_cell.angle_beta   90.00
_cell.angle_gamma   90.00
#
_symmetry.space_group_name_H-M   'P 1'
#
loop_
_entity.id
_entity.type
_entity.pdbx_description
1 polymer ?
#
loop_
_entity_poly.entity_id
_entity_poly.type
_entity_poly.pdbx_seq_one_letter_code
_entity_poly.pdbx_strand_id
1 'polypeptide(L)'
;MDAAALNDVPKSARFAVAPKPRRPRKPTQLQQGILYAAADLARYIVQVEDAAELLRRQGLADADCSDLEEMDKEQLRVLRDDFALPLRGLD
;
A
#
# COMPACT_ATOMS: atom_id res chain seq x y z
N MET A 1 -11.70 -37.81 -36.46
CA MET A 1 -11.14 -36.44 -36.50
C MET A 1 -12.32 -35.51 -36.74
N ASP A 2 -13.31 -35.42 -35.85
CA ASP A 2 -13.26 -34.86 -34.47
C ASP A 2 -12.74 -33.41 -34.48
N ALA A 3 -13.38 -32.40 -33.90
CA ALA A 3 -14.36 -32.40 -32.82
C ALA A 3 -15.20 -31.11 -32.78
N ALA A 4 -16.39 -31.26 -32.19
CA ALA A 4 -17.00 -30.41 -31.17
C ALA A 4 -17.39 -28.95 -31.48
N ALA A 5 -18.71 -28.77 -31.41
CA ALA A 5 -19.40 -27.55 -30.98
C ALA A 5 -19.01 -27.11 -29.54
N LEU A 6 -19.63 -26.00 -29.10
CA LEU A 6 -19.67 -25.40 -27.76
C LEU A 6 -18.54 -24.41 -27.41
N ASN A 7 -18.81 -23.10 -27.47
CA ASN A 7 -19.37 -22.39 -26.32
C ASN A 7 -19.45 -20.87 -26.58
N ASP A 8 -20.68 -20.42 -26.74
CA ASP A 8 -21.13 -19.06 -26.46
C ASP A 8 -21.00 -18.84 -24.94
N VAL A 9 -20.17 -17.90 -24.51
CA VAL A 9 -20.13 -17.44 -23.11
C VAL A 9 -20.32 -15.93 -23.11
N PRO A 10 -21.46 -15.42 -22.59
CA PRO A 10 -21.67 -14.00 -22.45
C PRO A 10 -20.67 -13.46 -21.44
N LYS A 11 -19.98 -12.38 -21.79
CA LYS A 11 -19.03 -11.66 -20.92
C LYS A 11 -19.83 -10.89 -19.87
N SER A 12 -20.37 -11.61 -18.89
CA SER A 12 -21.13 -11.08 -17.77
C SER A 12 -20.32 -10.00 -17.07
N ALA A 13 -20.88 -8.80 -17.03
CA ALA A 13 -20.39 -7.65 -16.31
C ALA A 13 -20.09 -8.04 -14.85
N ARG A 14 -18.80 -8.12 -14.50
CA ARG A 14 -18.37 -8.05 -13.11
C ARG A 14 -18.34 -6.58 -12.75
N PHE A 15 -19.44 -6.09 -12.18
CA PHE A 15 -19.44 -4.81 -11.48
C PHE A 15 -18.42 -4.92 -10.34
N ALA A 16 -17.25 -4.32 -10.53
CA ALA A 16 -16.33 -4.08 -9.43
C ALA A 16 -17.01 -3.07 -8.49
N VAL A 17 -17.48 -3.56 -7.35
CA VAL A 17 -17.93 -2.68 -6.26
C VAL A 17 -16.71 -1.87 -5.83
N ALA A 18 -16.71 -0.57 -6.13
CA ALA A 18 -15.66 0.33 -5.70
C ALA A 18 -15.49 0.19 -4.17
N PRO A 19 -14.25 -0.03 -3.66
CA PRO A 19 -14.04 -0.14 -2.23
C PRO A 19 -14.52 1.16 -1.56
N LYS A 20 -15.49 1.05 -0.65
CA LYS A 20 -15.96 2.19 0.13
C LYS A 20 -14.75 2.84 0.82
N PRO A 21 -14.60 4.17 0.78
CA PRO A 21 -13.47 4.85 1.41
C PRO A 21 -13.46 4.49 2.90
N ARG A 22 -12.43 3.74 3.32
CA ARG A 22 -12.21 3.45 4.73
C ARG A 22 -11.84 4.77 5.38
N ARG A 23 -12.64 5.19 6.36
CA ARG A 23 -12.34 6.39 7.16
C ARG A 23 -10.88 6.30 7.62
N PRO A 24 -10.07 7.37 7.45
CA PRO A 24 -8.72 7.39 7.97
C PRO A 24 -8.79 7.09 9.46
N ARG A 25 -8.17 5.98 9.86
CA ARG A 25 -8.03 5.60 11.27
C ARG A 25 -6.62 6.00 11.65
N LYS A 26 -6.50 6.82 12.70
CA LYS A 26 -5.21 7.08 13.32
C LYS A 26 -4.53 5.72 13.62
N PRO A 27 -3.24 5.57 13.29
CA PRO A 27 -2.51 4.35 13.61
C PRO A 27 -2.62 4.03 15.10
N THR A 28 -2.76 2.75 15.44
CA THR A 28 -2.58 2.32 16.82
C THR A 28 -1.12 2.55 17.24
N GLN A 29 -0.84 2.57 18.55
CA GLN A 29 0.52 2.79 19.05
C GLN A 29 1.54 1.77 18.50
N LEU A 30 1.13 0.51 18.31
CA LEU A 30 1.96 -0.51 17.67
C LEU A 30 2.22 -0.18 16.19
N GLN A 31 1.19 0.22 15.45
CA GLN A 31 1.31 0.59 14.04
C GLN A 31 2.20 1.83 13.88
N GLN A 32 2.08 2.79 14.79
CA GLN A 32 2.93 3.98 14.82
C GLN A 32 4.39 3.61 15.05
N GLY A 33 4.69 2.69 15.97
CA GLY A 33 6.05 2.18 16.17
C GLY A 33 6.63 1.47 14.94
N ILE A 34 5.80 0.71 14.20
CA ILE A 34 6.21 0.07 12.95
C ILE A 34 6.51 1.11 11.86
N LEU A 35 5.69 2.16 11.76
CA LEU A 35 5.92 3.25 10.81
C LEU A 35 7.25 3.97 11.08
N TYR A 36 7.57 4.24 12.35
CA TYR A 36 8.88 4.82 12.72
C TYR A 36 10.05 3.90 12.36
N ALA A 37 9.94 2.60 12.65
CA ALA A 37 10.99 1.65 12.28
C ALA A 37 11.19 1.57 10.75
N ALA A 38 10.11 1.60 9.96
CA ALA A 38 10.20 1.61 8.50
C ALA A 38 10.87 2.89 7.97
N ALA A 39 10.55 4.05 8.55
CA ALA A 39 11.18 5.32 8.21
C ALA A 39 12.68 5.32 8.52
N ASP A 40 13.09 4.80 9.67
CA ASP A 40 14.50 4.66 10.05
C ASP A 40 15.26 3.69 9.13
N LEU A 41 14.64 2.57 8.73
CA LEU A 41 15.25 1.62 7.78
C LEU A 41 15.41 2.24 6.39
N ALA A 42 14.44 3.03 5.93
CA ALA A 42 14.55 3.77 4.68
C ALA A 42 15.68 4.83 4.74
N ARG A 43 15.91 5.41 5.93
CA ARG A 43 16.94 6.41 6.17
C ARG A 43 18.36 5.82 6.24
N TYR A 44 18.52 4.62 6.80
CA TYR A 44 19.83 4.01 7.09
C TYR A 44 20.08 2.72 6.28
N ILE A 45 20.53 2.87 5.03
CA ILE A 45 21.21 1.82 4.21
C ILE A 45 20.52 0.44 4.24
N VAL A 46 19.20 0.41 4.10
CA VAL A 46 18.47 -0.80 3.71
C VAL A 46 17.99 -0.58 2.28
N GLN A 47 17.94 -1.64 1.47
CA GLN A 47 17.34 -1.55 0.14
C GLN A 47 15.91 -1.03 0.33
N VAL A 48 15.57 0.09 -0.32
CA VAL A 48 14.27 0.75 -0.18
C VAL A 48 13.10 -0.22 -0.44
N GLU A 49 13.35 -1.24 -1.26
CA GLU A 49 12.47 -2.38 -1.52
C GLU A 49 12.11 -3.19 -0.26
N ASP A 50 13.05 -3.43 0.66
CA ASP A 50 12.80 -4.17 1.91
C ASP A 50 11.89 -3.37 2.86
N ALA A 51 12.02 -2.04 2.88
CA ALA A 51 11.13 -1.17 3.64
C ALA A 51 9.70 -1.19 3.05
N ALA A 52 9.58 -1.15 1.72
CA ALA A 52 8.30 -1.27 1.05
C ALA A 52 7.65 -2.64 1.30
N GLU A 53 8.43 -3.72 1.25
CA GLU A 53 7.98 -5.08 1.52
C GLU A 53 7.57 -5.27 2.98
N LEU A 54 8.28 -4.66 3.92
CA LEU A 54 7.88 -4.61 5.33
C LEU A 54 6.49 -3.98 5.49
N LEU A 55 6.25 -2.82 4.87
CA LEU A 55 4.94 -2.15 4.94
C LEU A 55 3.82 -3.03 4.36
N ARG A 56 4.08 -3.74 3.26
CA ARG A 56 3.11 -4.70 2.68
C ARG A 56 2.81 -5.85 3.63
N ARG A 57 3.84 -6.47 4.21
CA ARG A 57 3.69 -7.60 5.15
C ARG A 57 2.95 -7.22 6.42
N GLN A 58 3.08 -5.99 6.88
CA GLN A 58 2.36 -5.47 8.05
C GLN A 58 0.95 -4.94 7.73
N GLY A 59 0.54 -4.96 6.45
CA GLY A 59 -0.75 -4.42 6.03
C GLY A 59 -0.85 -2.90 6.13
N LEU A 60 0.28 -2.20 6.00
CA LEU A 60 0.42 -0.75 6.12
C LEU A 60 0.69 -0.05 4.77
N ALA A 61 0.57 -0.76 3.65
CA ALA A 61 0.82 -0.21 2.31
C ALA A 61 -0.08 0.99 1.93
N ASP A 62 -1.23 1.14 2.58
CA ASP A 62 -2.20 2.24 2.40
C ASP A 62 -2.39 3.09 3.67
N ALA A 63 -1.41 3.06 4.57
CA ALA A 63 -1.44 3.78 5.84
C ALA A 63 -1.64 5.30 5.65
N ASP A 64 -2.29 5.90 6.64
CA ASP A 64 -2.42 7.35 6.75
C ASP A 64 -1.26 7.91 7.58
N CYS A 65 -0.45 8.74 6.95
CA CYS A 65 0.79 9.28 7.46
C CYS A 65 0.65 10.76 7.89
N SER A 66 -0.57 11.31 7.93
CA SER A 66 -0.81 12.73 8.24
C SER A 66 -0.25 13.19 9.59
N ASP A 67 -0.17 12.28 10.56
CA ASP A 67 0.32 12.54 11.92
C ASP A 67 1.85 12.40 12.06
N LEU A 68 2.59 12.08 10.98
CA LEU A 68 4.04 11.96 10.99
C LEU A 68 4.73 13.30 10.76
N GLU A 69 5.99 13.40 11.20
CA GLU A 69 6.81 14.59 10.98
C GLU A 69 7.19 14.74 9.50
N GLU A 70 7.40 15.98 9.03
CA GLU A 70 7.71 16.23 7.61
C GLU A 70 8.95 15.51 7.10
N MET A 71 9.95 15.34 7.97
CA MET A 71 11.16 14.59 7.66
C MET A 71 10.85 13.11 7.35
N ASP A 72 9.92 12.49 8.08
CA ASP A 72 9.51 11.10 7.84
C ASP A 72 8.65 10.99 6.60
N LYS A 73 7.72 11.95 6.41
CA LYS A 73 6.90 12.02 5.21
C LYS A 73 7.74 12.13 3.94
N GLU A 74 8.85 12.88 3.97
CA GLU A 74 9.78 12.98 2.84
C GLU A 74 10.34 11.61 2.43
N GLN A 75 10.73 10.78 3.39
CA GLN A 75 11.21 9.41 3.11
C GLN A 75 10.07 8.50 2.61
N LEU A 76 8.86 8.65 3.16
CA LEU A 76 7.70 7.87 2.75
C LEU A 76 7.18 8.24 1.35
N ARG A 77 7.43 9.48 0.87
CA ARG A 77 7.13 9.86 -0.53
C ARG A 77 7.95 9.04 -1.51
N VAL A 78 9.22 8.75 -1.21
CA VAL A 78 10.06 7.85 -2.03
C VAL A 78 9.42 6.46 -2.13
N LEU A 79 8.96 5.91 -0.99
CA LEU A 79 8.28 4.62 -0.97
C LEU A 79 6.96 4.61 -1.77
N ARG A 80 6.17 5.69 -1.67
CA ARG A 80 4.92 5.85 -2.44
C ARG A 80 5.21 5.87 -3.94
N ASP A 81 6.17 6.70 -4.34
CA ASP A 81 6.41 7.02 -5.74
C ASP A 81 7.16 5.90 -6.46
N ASP A 82 8.16 5.27 -5.82
CA ASP A 82 8.99 4.24 -6.45
C ASP A 82 8.41 2.82 -6.35
N PHE A 83 7.60 2.52 -5.31
CA PHE A 83 7.10 1.17 -5.02
C PHE A 83 5.58 1.03 -5.11
N ALA A 84 4.89 2.04 -5.66
CA ALA A 84 3.45 2.08 -5.84
C ALA A 84 2.67 1.78 -4.55
N LEU A 85 3.16 2.29 -3.42
CA LEU A 85 2.48 2.16 -2.13
C LEU A 85 1.47 3.30 -1.99
N PRO A 86 0.16 3.05 -1.91
CA PRO A 86 -0.87 4.10 -1.83
C PRO A 86 -0.94 4.76 -0.43
N LEU A 87 0.19 5.19 0.11
CA LEU A 87 0.30 5.94 1.35
C LEU A 87 -0.41 7.30 1.23
N ARG A 88 -1.10 7.71 2.30
CA ARG A 88 -1.96 8.91 2.34
C ARG A 88 -1.45 9.90 3.38
N GLY A 89 -1.87 11.16 3.29
CA GLY A 89 -1.47 12.20 4.26
C GLY A 89 0.02 12.57 4.19
N LEU A 90 0.62 12.39 3.01
CA LEU A 90 2.01 12.75 2.71
C LEU A 90 2.12 14.13 2.03
N ASP A 91 1.01 14.85 1.89
CA ASP A 91 0.95 16.26 1.52
C ASP A 91 1.41 17.18 2.66
#